data_AF-A0A368ZE30-F1
#
_entry.id   AF-A0A368ZE30-F1
#
_cell.length_a   1.000
_cell.length_b   1.000
_cell.length_c   1.000
_cell.angle_alpha   90.00
_cell.angle_beta   90.00
_cell.angle_gamma   90.00
#
_symmetry.space_group_name_H-M   'P 1'
#
loop_
_entity.id
_entity.type
_entity.pdbx_description
1 polymer ?
#
loop_
_entity_poly.entity_id
_entity_poly.type
_entity_poly.pdbx_seq_one_letter_code
_entity_poly.pdbx_strand_id
1 'polypeptide(L)'
;MKKFILKSVFFIAPFLLLYLLNIIYYYPNEGDLSRIGYLYSKKETTEDAFKDLHIEKKYTTFSELNLNTKNNFDVLTIGDSFSEQEAKGYNNFLANNFSVLHMDRFLSENPIQKLIELINGDFFHMNQFKYVILQSAERLFVQRTENIELSKITDIQTLKYSIANRTNSFSKLSPSFFSDATLKIPITNLQYLIYDKPTFSKTYNVKTNGNNLFTGNKDNLLFFEDDLKFLVHKNDSSRISKSNVLMNRISQLLEEKNIKLLLLISPDKYDLYYPYIKNKDKFKAPLFFNYYTDLSKDYLYINSIEILRNELNVNKNVYYFNSTHWSPIGAKAISLEINSILMN
;
A
#
# COMPACT_ATOMS: atom_id res chain seq x y z
N MET A 1 45.92 -24.31 -24.25
CA MET A 1 45.40 -23.98 -22.90
C MET A 1 45.33 -22.47 -22.64
N LYS A 2 46.44 -21.70 -22.69
CA LYS A 2 46.43 -20.23 -22.44
C LYS A 2 45.39 -19.43 -23.26
N LYS A 3 45.30 -19.68 -24.58
CA LYS A 3 44.31 -19.03 -25.46
C LYS A 3 42.86 -19.36 -25.09
N PHE A 4 42.60 -20.57 -24.61
CA PHE A 4 41.27 -20.99 -24.18
C PHE A 4 40.88 -20.27 -22.88
N ILE A 5 41.76 -20.28 -21.88
CA ILE A 5 41.56 -19.55 -20.61
C ILE A 5 41.31 -18.06 -20.88
N LEU A 6 42.12 -17.43 -21.73
CA LEU A 6 41.97 -16.02 -22.04
C LEU A 6 40.61 -15.72 -22.68
N LYS A 7 40.16 -16.53 -23.65
CA LYS A 7 38.83 -16.40 -24.28
C LYS A 7 37.70 -16.60 -23.27
N SER A 8 37.81 -17.59 -22.39
CA SER A 8 36.83 -17.82 -21.33
C SER A 8 36.75 -16.65 -20.36
N VAL A 9 37.89 -16.07 -19.96
CA VAL A 9 37.93 -14.88 -19.10
C VAL A 9 37.28 -13.68 -19.80
N PHE A 10 37.62 -13.40 -21.06
CA PHE A 10 36.98 -12.31 -21.81
C PHE A 10 35.47 -12.48 -21.96
N PHE A 11 34.99 -13.72 -22.07
CA PHE A 11 33.56 -14.01 -22.13
C PHE A 11 32.87 -13.83 -20.77
N ILE A 12 33.49 -14.28 -19.67
CA ILE A 12 32.87 -14.29 -18.33
C ILE A 12 33.00 -12.93 -17.63
N ALA A 13 34.11 -12.20 -17.85
CA ALA A 13 34.42 -10.97 -17.14
C ALA A 13 33.31 -9.90 -17.20
N PRO A 14 32.63 -9.66 -18.34
CA PRO A 14 31.51 -8.73 -18.39
C PRO A 14 30.36 -9.13 -17.45
N PHE A 15 29.96 -10.41 -17.45
CA PHE A 15 28.88 -10.89 -16.58
C PHE A 15 29.28 -10.85 -15.10
N LEU A 16 30.54 -11.17 -14.80
CA LEU A 16 31.07 -11.05 -13.43
C LEU A 16 31.05 -9.60 -12.97
N LEU A 17 31.44 -8.65 -13.83
CA LEU A 17 31.39 -7.22 -13.53
C LEU A 17 29.96 -6.76 -13.26
N LEU A 18 28.99 -7.14 -14.11
CA LEU A 18 27.57 -6.82 -13.90
C LEU A 18 27.04 -7.43 -12.59
N TYR A 19 27.42 -8.66 -12.29
CA TYR A 19 27.06 -9.31 -11.04
C TYR A 19 27.62 -8.58 -9.81
N LEU A 20 28.89 -8.16 -9.86
CA LEU A 20 29.50 -7.36 -8.79
C LEU A 20 28.83 -5.99 -8.63
N LEU A 21 28.48 -5.31 -9.73
CA LEU A 21 27.69 -4.07 -9.69
C LEU A 21 26.36 -4.28 -8.98
N ASN A 22 25.65 -5.38 -9.27
CA ASN A 22 24.40 -5.69 -8.59
C ASN A 22 24.60 -5.93 -7.09
N ILE A 23 25.64 -6.66 -6.68
CA ILE A 23 25.93 -6.86 -5.25
C ILE A 23 26.17 -5.53 -4.53
N ILE A 24 26.85 -4.58 -5.18
CA ILE A 24 27.26 -3.31 -4.57
C ILE A 24 26.08 -2.32 -4.52
N TYR A 25 25.29 -2.22 -5.59
CA TYR A 25 24.34 -1.12 -5.78
C TYR A 25 22.86 -1.51 -5.69
N TYR A 26 22.54 -2.81 -5.70
CA TYR A 26 21.16 -3.29 -5.58
C TYR A 26 20.90 -3.88 -4.20
N TYR A 27 20.04 -3.22 -3.43
CA TYR A 27 19.66 -3.63 -2.10
C TYR A 27 18.27 -4.29 -2.11
N PRO A 28 18.15 -5.61 -1.93
CA PRO A 28 16.87 -6.32 -2.08
C PRO A 28 15.85 -6.00 -0.96
N ASN A 29 16.32 -5.45 0.16
CA ASN A 29 15.52 -5.13 1.34
C ASN A 29 15.05 -3.66 1.38
N GLU A 30 15.20 -2.91 0.28
CA GLU A 30 14.65 -1.56 0.17
C GLU A 30 13.13 -1.56 -0.06
N GLY A 31 12.56 -0.36 -0.04
CA GLY A 31 11.20 -0.05 -0.47
C GLY A 31 10.79 -0.72 -1.78
N ASP A 32 9.50 -1.04 -1.87
CA ASP A 32 8.95 -1.86 -2.94
C ASP A 32 9.15 -1.27 -4.34
N LEU A 33 9.13 0.05 -4.51
CA LEU A 33 9.39 0.69 -5.81
C LEU A 33 10.83 0.52 -6.28
N SER A 34 11.82 0.52 -5.37
CA SER A 34 13.22 0.21 -5.72
C SER A 34 13.32 -1.23 -6.23
N ARG A 35 12.70 -2.17 -5.52
CA ARG A 35 12.79 -3.60 -5.80
C ARG A 35 12.11 -3.98 -7.12
N ILE A 36 10.85 -3.55 -7.33
CA ILE A 36 10.10 -3.86 -8.56
C ILE A 36 10.52 -2.98 -9.74
N GLY A 37 11.22 -1.88 -9.45
CA GLY A 37 11.79 -0.98 -10.44
C GLY A 37 13.21 -1.35 -10.87
N TYR A 38 13.81 -2.37 -10.23
CA TYR A 38 15.22 -2.74 -10.39
C TYR A 38 16.18 -1.54 -10.25
N LEU A 39 15.88 -0.61 -9.35
CA LEU A 39 16.66 0.62 -9.19
C LEU A 39 17.95 0.35 -8.40
N TYR A 40 19.06 0.87 -8.87
CA TYR A 40 20.23 1.09 -8.03
C TYR A 40 19.94 2.22 -7.06
N SER A 41 20.31 2.01 -5.81
CA SER A 41 20.04 2.96 -4.75
C SER A 41 21.24 3.04 -3.82
N LYS A 42 21.48 4.25 -3.30
CA LYS A 42 22.43 4.46 -2.21
C LYS A 42 21.66 4.28 -0.92
N LYS A 43 22.30 3.61 0.05
CA LYS A 43 21.77 3.27 1.38
C LYS A 43 21.00 4.42 2.08
N GLU A 44 21.34 5.68 1.81
CA GLU A 44 20.60 6.88 2.24
C GLU A 44 19.21 6.97 1.59
N THR A 45 18.28 6.15 2.07
CA THR A 45 16.86 6.19 1.70
C THR A 45 16.06 6.94 2.76
N THR A 46 14.82 7.29 2.43
CA THR A 46 13.85 7.83 3.41
C THR A 46 13.58 6.88 4.58
N GLU A 47 13.92 5.60 4.47
CA GLU A 47 13.79 4.63 5.56
C GLU A 47 14.81 4.88 6.66
N ASP A 48 16.01 5.39 6.32
CA ASP A 48 17.02 5.82 7.31
C ASP A 48 16.49 6.96 8.18
N ALA A 49 15.66 7.86 7.64
CA ALA A 49 15.03 8.94 8.40
C ALA A 49 14.10 8.44 9.53
N PHE A 50 13.69 7.17 9.47
CA PHE A 50 12.82 6.54 10.47
C PHE A 50 13.43 5.26 11.04
N LYS A 51 14.73 5.04 10.89
CA LYS A 51 15.39 3.81 11.31
C LYS A 51 15.48 3.70 12.83
N ASP A 52 15.74 4.82 13.50
CA ASP A 52 15.83 4.91 14.96
C ASP A 52 14.47 5.11 15.63
N LEU A 53 13.39 5.20 14.83
CA LEU A 53 12.03 5.33 15.32
C LEU A 53 11.54 3.97 15.84
N HIS A 54 11.82 3.70 17.11
CA HIS A 54 11.32 2.55 17.84
C HIS A 54 9.92 2.83 18.36
N ILE A 55 8.93 2.20 17.75
CA ILE A 55 7.53 2.23 18.18
C ILE A 55 7.10 0.79 18.40
N GLU A 56 6.46 0.53 19.53
CA GLU A 56 5.87 -0.77 19.84
C GLU A 56 4.53 -0.96 19.11
N LYS A 57 4.22 -2.20 18.71
CA LYS A 57 2.90 -2.57 18.16
C LYS A 57 1.86 -2.58 19.30
N LYS A 58 0.77 -1.83 19.13
CA LYS A 58 -0.30 -1.58 20.11
C LYS A 58 -1.66 -2.13 19.69
N TYR A 59 -1.81 -2.57 18.45
CA TYR A 59 -3.03 -3.20 17.94
C TYR A 59 -2.87 -4.72 17.91
N THR A 60 -3.98 -5.44 17.89
CA THR A 60 -4.01 -6.90 17.78
C THR A 60 -4.33 -7.31 16.35
N THR A 61 -3.68 -8.34 15.81
CA THR A 61 -4.11 -8.96 14.54
C THR A 61 -5.08 -10.11 14.82
N PHE A 62 -6.01 -10.35 13.90
CA PHE A 62 -7.04 -11.38 14.07
C PHE A 62 -6.46 -12.78 14.29
N SER A 63 -5.34 -13.09 13.63
CA SER A 63 -4.58 -14.33 13.82
C SER A 63 -3.98 -14.53 15.22
N GLU A 64 -3.87 -13.46 16.02
CA GLU A 64 -3.38 -13.51 17.41
C GLU A 64 -4.51 -13.79 18.42
N LEU A 65 -5.78 -13.73 18.00
CA LEU A 65 -6.92 -13.88 18.91
C LEU A 65 -7.16 -15.33 19.34
N ASN A 66 -7.66 -15.47 20.58
CA ASN A 66 -8.36 -16.68 20.97
C ASN A 66 -9.77 -16.67 20.37
N LEU A 67 -9.95 -17.42 19.29
CA LEU A 67 -11.19 -17.51 18.53
C LEU A 67 -12.27 -18.41 19.18
N ASN A 68 -12.06 -18.85 20.43
CA ASN A 68 -13.05 -19.61 21.21
C ASN A 68 -13.76 -18.75 22.26
N THR A 69 -13.35 -17.49 22.42
CA THR A 69 -13.98 -16.54 23.35
C THR A 69 -14.61 -15.39 22.57
N LYS A 70 -15.61 -14.75 23.17
CA LYS A 70 -16.11 -13.47 22.66
C LYS A 70 -15.07 -12.39 22.91
N ASN A 71 -14.81 -11.56 21.91
CA ASN A 71 -13.85 -10.46 22.01
C ASN A 71 -14.57 -9.13 21.81
N ASN A 72 -14.07 -8.08 22.45
CA ASN A 72 -14.59 -6.73 22.33
C ASN A 72 -13.44 -5.79 21.98
N PHE A 73 -13.63 -5.01 20.92
CA PHE A 73 -12.72 -3.98 20.46
C PHE A 73 -13.52 -2.75 20.06
N ASP A 74 -12.95 -1.57 20.13
CA ASP A 74 -13.63 -0.37 19.65
C ASP A 74 -13.69 -0.36 18.12
N VAL A 75 -12.59 -0.75 17.47
CA VAL A 75 -12.39 -0.63 16.02
C VAL A 75 -11.92 -1.94 15.40
N LEU A 76 -12.59 -2.37 14.33
CA LEU A 76 -12.07 -3.34 13.37
C LEU A 76 -11.46 -2.62 12.17
N THR A 77 -10.25 -2.98 11.75
CA THR A 77 -9.64 -2.50 10.51
C THR A 77 -9.50 -3.63 9.51
N ILE A 78 -9.97 -3.42 8.28
CA ILE A 78 -9.81 -4.35 7.16
C ILE A 78 -9.24 -3.57 6.00
N GLY A 79 -8.12 -4.01 5.43
CA GLY A 79 -7.45 -3.25 4.39
C GLY A 79 -6.44 -4.04 3.60
N ASP A 80 -5.71 -3.32 2.75
CA ASP A 80 -4.60 -3.86 1.98
C ASP A 80 -3.26 -3.54 2.66
N SER A 81 -2.18 -3.46 1.87
CA SER A 81 -0.84 -3.29 2.42
C SER A 81 -0.62 -1.96 3.16
N PHE A 82 -1.47 -0.94 2.96
CA PHE A 82 -1.44 0.28 3.77
C PHE A 82 -1.87 0.06 5.23
N SER A 83 -2.58 -1.02 5.54
CA SER A 83 -2.95 -1.43 6.90
C SER A 83 -1.91 -2.36 7.55
N GLU A 84 -0.90 -2.79 6.80
CA GLU A 84 0.10 -3.80 7.20
C GLU A 84 1.49 -3.21 7.45
N GLN A 85 1.56 -1.93 7.84
CA GLN A 85 2.82 -1.23 8.13
C GLN A 85 3.27 -1.35 9.60
N GLU A 86 2.74 -2.37 10.30
CA GLU A 86 3.06 -2.71 11.69
C GLU A 86 3.03 -1.48 12.62
N ALA A 87 4.03 -1.33 13.49
CA ALA A 87 4.10 -0.25 14.46
C ALA A 87 4.21 1.16 13.85
N LYS A 88 4.52 1.26 12.55
CA LYS A 88 4.63 2.51 11.80
C LYS A 88 3.36 2.86 11.02
N GLY A 89 2.36 1.96 11.00
CA GLY A 89 1.10 2.15 10.30
C GLY A 89 0.07 2.94 11.08
N TYR A 90 -0.97 3.39 10.38
CA TYR A 90 -2.06 4.18 10.98
C TYR A 90 -2.83 3.39 12.05
N ASN A 91 -2.95 2.06 11.89
CA ASN A 91 -3.54 1.16 12.88
C ASN A 91 -2.86 1.30 14.25
N ASN A 92 -1.53 1.43 14.25
CA ASN A 92 -0.77 1.54 15.48
C ASN A 92 -0.92 2.91 16.16
N PHE A 93 -0.96 3.97 15.36
CA PHE A 93 -1.23 5.31 15.88
C PHE A 93 -2.66 5.45 16.40
N LEU A 94 -3.62 4.79 15.75
CA LEU A 94 -5.03 4.75 16.17
C LEU A 94 -5.18 3.99 17.50
N ALA A 95 -4.41 2.92 17.68
CA ALA A 95 -4.39 2.13 18.90
C ALA A 95 -3.89 2.87 20.16
N ASN A 96 -3.48 4.14 20.04
CA ASN A 96 -3.24 4.99 21.21
C ASN A 96 -4.53 5.40 21.92
N ASN A 97 -5.66 5.47 21.21
CA ASN A 97 -6.93 5.96 21.74
C ASN A 97 -8.05 4.93 21.70
N PHE A 98 -7.90 3.86 20.92
CA PHE A 98 -8.90 2.84 20.71
C PHE A 98 -8.30 1.45 20.86
N SER A 99 -9.09 0.49 21.34
CA SER A 99 -8.74 -0.92 21.17
C SER A 99 -8.98 -1.32 19.69
N VAL A 100 -7.90 -1.67 18.99
CA VAL A 100 -7.92 -1.93 17.54
C VAL A 100 -7.63 -3.40 17.25
N LEU A 101 -8.54 -4.03 16.50
CA LEU A 101 -8.32 -5.32 15.87
C LEU A 101 -8.09 -5.12 14.36
N HIS A 102 -7.03 -5.71 13.83
CA HIS A 102 -6.75 -5.74 12.39
C HIS A 102 -7.03 -7.11 11.80
N MET A 103 -7.85 -7.18 10.76
CA MET A 103 -8.01 -8.38 9.94
C MET A 103 -6.76 -8.58 9.09
N ASP A 104 -6.03 -9.66 9.34
CA ASP A 104 -4.81 -9.97 8.59
C ASP A 104 -5.07 -10.01 7.08
N ARG A 105 -4.22 -9.34 6.29
CA ARG A 105 -4.42 -9.19 4.84
C ARG A 105 -4.52 -10.51 4.07
N PHE A 106 -3.87 -11.57 4.54
CA PHE A 106 -3.96 -12.88 3.90
C PHE A 106 -5.36 -13.51 4.02
N LEU A 107 -6.18 -13.04 4.96
CA LEU A 107 -7.58 -13.39 5.09
C LEU A 107 -8.48 -12.48 4.24
N SER A 108 -7.95 -11.41 3.64
CA SER A 108 -8.73 -10.34 2.99
C SER A 108 -8.07 -9.84 1.69
N GLU A 109 -7.92 -10.69 0.68
CA GLU A 109 -7.35 -10.29 -0.63
C GLU A 109 -8.09 -9.08 -1.24
N ASN A 110 -9.42 -9.12 -1.26
CA ASN A 110 -10.29 -7.97 -1.50
C ASN A 110 -10.94 -7.56 -0.16
N PRO A 111 -10.50 -6.46 0.49
CA PRO A 111 -11.00 -6.05 1.79
C PRO A 111 -12.51 -5.73 1.76
N ILE A 112 -13.02 -5.22 0.63
CA ILE A 112 -14.43 -4.88 0.45
C ILE A 112 -15.29 -6.14 0.46
N GLN A 113 -14.92 -7.13 -0.36
CA GLN A 113 -15.61 -8.43 -0.40
C GLN A 113 -15.53 -9.14 0.96
N LYS A 114 -14.36 -9.10 1.61
CA LYS A 114 -14.19 -9.73 2.92
C LYS A 114 -15.13 -9.13 3.95
N LEU A 115 -15.27 -7.81 4.02
CA LEU A 115 -16.20 -7.18 4.95
C LEU A 115 -17.64 -7.66 4.74
N ILE A 116 -18.10 -7.76 3.49
CA ILE A 116 -19.43 -8.30 3.16
C ILE A 116 -19.58 -9.74 3.66
N GLU A 117 -18.57 -10.59 3.40
CA GLU A 117 -18.58 -11.98 3.88
C GLU A 117 -18.67 -12.09 5.40
N LEU A 118 -18.01 -11.19 6.13
CA LEU A 118 -18.06 -11.14 7.60
C LEU A 118 -19.40 -10.60 8.12
N ILE A 119 -19.98 -9.59 7.46
CA ILE A 119 -21.30 -9.03 7.79
C ILE A 119 -22.37 -10.11 7.73
N ASN A 120 -22.31 -10.96 6.70
CA ASN A 120 -23.26 -12.03 6.47
C ASN A 120 -23.01 -13.29 7.33
N GLY A 121 -21.83 -13.39 7.95
CA GLY A 121 -21.42 -14.54 8.76
C GLY A 121 -21.70 -14.39 10.26
N ASP A 122 -21.05 -15.23 11.06
CA ASP A 122 -21.12 -15.22 12.52
C ASP A 122 -20.04 -14.34 13.19
N PHE A 123 -19.18 -13.70 12.38
CA PHE A 123 -18.03 -12.93 12.86
C PHE A 123 -18.42 -11.82 13.84
N PHE A 124 -19.42 -11.01 13.49
CA PHE A 124 -19.91 -9.89 14.33
C PHE A 124 -20.78 -10.35 15.52
N HIS A 125 -21.14 -11.63 15.59
CA HIS A 125 -21.79 -12.21 16.78
C HIS A 125 -20.75 -12.62 17.84
N MET A 126 -19.57 -13.05 17.38
CA MET A 126 -18.45 -13.48 18.22
C MET A 126 -17.54 -12.31 18.63
N ASN A 127 -17.47 -11.26 17.81
CA ASN A 127 -16.61 -10.12 18.04
C ASN A 127 -17.43 -8.83 17.95
N GLN A 128 -17.44 -8.04 19.02
CA GLN A 128 -18.19 -6.79 19.09
C GLN A 128 -17.28 -5.60 18.74
N PHE A 129 -17.82 -4.66 17.96
CA PHE A 129 -17.15 -3.43 17.53
C PHE A 129 -18.10 -2.25 17.56
N LYS A 130 -17.55 -1.04 17.70
CA LYS A 130 -18.30 0.21 17.50
C LYS A 130 -18.12 0.73 16.07
N TYR A 131 -16.91 0.51 15.53
CA TYR A 131 -16.50 1.04 14.24
C TYR A 131 -15.83 -0.03 13.37
N VAL A 132 -16.05 0.05 12.07
CA VAL A 132 -15.27 -0.66 11.06
C VAL A 132 -14.57 0.37 10.18
N ILE A 133 -13.24 0.31 10.12
CA ILE A 133 -12.43 1.06 9.16
C ILE A 133 -12.13 0.14 7.98
N LEU A 134 -12.76 0.43 6.84
CA LEU A 134 -12.49 -0.23 5.57
C LEU A 134 -11.46 0.58 4.80
N GLN A 135 -10.29 0.02 4.57
CA GLN A 135 -9.19 0.66 3.84
C GLN A 135 -9.01 0.03 2.46
N SER A 136 -8.75 0.86 1.45
CA SER A 136 -8.33 0.42 0.12
C SER A 136 -7.41 1.44 -0.52
N ALA A 137 -6.35 0.99 -1.19
CA ALA A 137 -5.58 1.82 -2.10
C ALA A 137 -6.46 2.33 -3.25
N GLU A 138 -6.28 3.60 -3.60
CA GLU A 138 -7.02 4.31 -4.65
C GLU A 138 -7.02 3.54 -5.98
N ARG A 139 -5.85 3.09 -6.46
CA ARG A 139 -5.70 2.32 -7.72
C ARG A 139 -6.63 1.12 -7.85
N LEU A 140 -6.93 0.42 -6.75
CA LEU A 140 -7.73 -0.81 -6.79
C LEU A 140 -9.16 -0.61 -6.31
N PHE A 141 -9.50 0.54 -5.72
CA PHE A 141 -10.79 0.73 -5.07
C PHE A 141 -11.97 0.49 -6.03
N VAL A 142 -12.00 1.17 -7.17
CA VAL A 142 -13.09 1.03 -8.15
C VAL A 142 -13.17 -0.40 -8.68
N GLN A 143 -12.05 -0.98 -9.11
CA GLN A 143 -12.01 -2.35 -9.62
C GLN A 143 -12.50 -3.38 -8.59
N ARG A 144 -12.12 -3.22 -7.32
CA ARG A 144 -12.55 -4.11 -6.22
C ARG A 144 -14.05 -4.08 -5.98
N THR A 145 -14.75 -3.00 -6.37
CA THR A 145 -16.20 -2.89 -6.25
C THR A 145 -16.99 -3.42 -7.45
N GLU A 146 -16.34 -3.65 -8.60
CA GLU A 146 -17.03 -4.06 -9.83
C GLU A 146 -17.55 -5.51 -9.77
N ASN A 147 -16.86 -6.40 -9.05
CA ASN A 147 -17.16 -7.83 -8.97
C ASN A 147 -17.38 -8.27 -7.52
N ILE A 148 -18.44 -7.77 -6.90
CA ILE A 148 -18.80 -8.05 -5.51
C ILE A 148 -19.98 -9.00 -5.42
N GLU A 149 -19.83 -10.06 -4.64
CA GLU A 149 -20.89 -11.02 -4.31
C GLU A 149 -21.50 -10.69 -2.95
N LEU A 150 -22.66 -10.03 -2.98
CA LEU A 150 -23.36 -9.56 -1.77
C LEU A 150 -23.89 -10.68 -0.87
N SER A 151 -24.13 -11.87 -1.42
CA SER A 151 -24.68 -13.02 -0.69
C SER A 151 -23.61 -13.94 -0.10
N LYS A 152 -22.32 -13.65 -0.35
CA LYS A 152 -21.23 -14.52 0.10
C LYS A 152 -21.05 -14.42 1.62
N ILE A 153 -20.70 -15.54 2.24
CA ILE A 153 -20.61 -15.69 3.69
C ILE A 153 -19.24 -16.26 4.05
N THR A 154 -18.65 -15.79 5.15
CA THR A 154 -17.51 -16.44 5.81
C THR A 154 -17.83 -16.61 7.28
N ASP A 155 -17.77 -17.85 7.76
CA ASP A 155 -17.89 -18.16 9.18
C ASP A 155 -16.51 -18.16 9.89
N ILE A 156 -16.56 -18.11 11.22
CA ILE A 156 -15.37 -18.09 12.07
C ILE A 156 -14.52 -19.35 11.91
N GLN A 157 -15.12 -20.50 11.57
CA GLN A 157 -14.41 -21.77 11.40
C GLN A 157 -13.56 -21.77 10.13
N THR A 158 -14.05 -21.18 9.05
CA THR A 158 -13.34 -20.97 7.79
C THR A 158 -12.13 -20.08 8.01
N LEU A 159 -12.27 -19.03 8.83
CA LEU A 159 -11.15 -18.17 9.21
C LEU A 159 -10.11 -18.92 10.07
N LYS A 160 -10.54 -19.70 11.07
CA LYS A 160 -9.66 -20.57 11.88
C LYS A 160 -8.84 -21.52 11.01
N TYR A 161 -9.50 -22.17 10.06
CA TYR A 161 -8.86 -23.10 9.12
C TYR A 161 -7.81 -22.39 8.25
N SER A 162 -8.13 -21.20 7.75
CA SER A 162 -7.22 -20.38 6.94
C SER A 162 -5.97 -19.95 7.71
N ILE A 163 -6.12 -19.59 8.99
CA ILE A 163 -4.99 -19.27 9.88
C ILE A 163 -4.10 -20.50 10.10
N ALA A 164 -4.70 -21.66 10.39
CA ALA A 164 -3.96 -22.90 10.65
C ALA A 164 -3.17 -23.40 9.42
N ASN A 165 -3.67 -23.18 8.21
CA ASN A 165 -2.97 -23.59 6.99
C ASN A 165 -1.81 -22.67 6.62
N ARG A 166 -1.85 -21.39 7.00
CA ARG A 166 -0.79 -20.42 6.68
C ARG A 166 0.54 -20.75 7.35
N THR A 167 0.52 -21.34 8.55
CA THR A 167 1.75 -21.68 9.28
C THR A 167 2.59 -22.74 8.58
N ASN A 168 2.04 -23.45 7.59
CA ASN A 168 2.71 -24.56 6.91
C ASN A 168 3.45 -24.17 5.61
N SER A 169 3.40 -22.91 5.17
CA SER A 169 3.92 -22.50 3.85
C SER A 169 4.88 -21.31 3.89
N PHE A 170 6.11 -21.53 4.37
CA PHE A 170 7.21 -20.60 4.10
C PHE A 170 8.46 -21.34 3.59
N SER A 171 8.63 -21.39 2.27
CA SER A 171 9.89 -21.73 1.63
C SER A 171 10.69 -20.45 1.34
N LYS A 172 11.92 -20.35 1.85
CA LYS A 172 12.84 -19.26 1.52
C LYS A 172 13.39 -19.49 0.11
N LEU A 173 12.97 -18.68 -0.85
CA LEU A 173 13.64 -18.56 -2.14
C LEU A 173 14.90 -17.71 -1.97
N SER A 174 16.09 -18.31 -2.14
CA SER A 174 17.34 -17.58 -2.28
C SER A 174 17.61 -17.26 -3.75
N PRO A 175 18.02 -16.03 -4.09
CA PRO A 175 18.39 -15.71 -5.46
C PRO A 175 19.69 -16.43 -5.85
N SER A 176 19.67 -17.13 -6.97
CA SER A 176 20.82 -17.85 -7.52
C SER A 176 21.77 -16.94 -8.32
N PHE A 177 23.05 -17.30 -8.34
CA PHE A 177 24.04 -16.79 -9.31
C PHE A 177 23.57 -17.15 -10.73
N PHE A 178 23.64 -16.20 -11.68
CA PHE A 178 23.03 -16.29 -13.02
C PHE A 178 21.49 -16.32 -13.08
N SER A 179 20.80 -15.66 -12.14
CA SER A 179 19.41 -15.31 -12.38
C SER A 179 19.28 -14.20 -13.44
N ASP A 180 18.09 -14.08 -14.04
CA ASP A 180 17.74 -12.99 -14.96
C ASP A 180 18.07 -11.59 -14.40
N ALA A 181 18.09 -11.44 -13.08
CA ALA A 181 18.44 -10.19 -12.40
C ALA A 181 19.85 -9.70 -12.74
N THR A 182 20.79 -10.62 -13.03
CA THR A 182 22.18 -10.29 -13.42
C THR A 182 22.23 -9.35 -14.62
N LEU A 183 21.32 -9.53 -15.58
CA LEU A 183 21.24 -8.70 -16.78
C LEU A 183 20.12 -7.65 -16.71
N LYS A 184 18.96 -7.99 -16.15
CA LYS A 184 17.81 -7.08 -16.08
C LYS A 184 18.13 -5.81 -15.29
N ILE A 185 18.81 -5.92 -14.15
CA ILE A 185 19.07 -4.77 -13.27
C ILE A 185 20.00 -3.75 -13.95
N PRO A 186 21.20 -4.09 -14.45
CA PRO A 186 22.07 -3.11 -15.10
C PRO A 186 21.43 -2.47 -16.34
N ILE A 187 20.76 -3.26 -17.19
CA ILE A 187 20.08 -2.76 -18.40
C ILE A 187 18.97 -1.77 -18.00
N THR A 188 18.20 -2.10 -16.97
CA THR A 188 17.13 -1.22 -16.46
C THR A 188 17.70 0.11 -15.97
N ASN A 189 18.80 0.11 -15.23
CA ASN A 189 19.45 1.34 -14.75
C ASN A 189 20.03 2.20 -15.88
N LEU A 190 20.57 1.59 -16.94
CA LEU A 190 20.97 2.33 -18.14
C LEU A 190 19.77 2.93 -18.87
N GLN A 191 18.66 2.20 -18.97
CA GLN A 191 17.43 2.71 -19.59
C GLN A 191 16.83 3.90 -18.84
N TYR A 192 16.94 3.96 -17.51
CA TYR A 192 16.48 5.12 -16.73
C TYR A 192 17.23 6.43 -17.03
N LEU A 193 18.37 6.38 -17.72
CA LEU A 193 19.06 7.60 -18.18
C LEU A 193 18.30 8.31 -19.32
N ILE A 194 17.38 7.60 -19.98
CA ILE A 194 16.69 8.06 -21.19
C ILE A 194 15.17 8.00 -21.02
N TYR A 195 14.65 6.97 -20.34
CA TYR A 195 13.22 6.68 -20.22
C TYR A 195 12.73 6.84 -18.79
N ASP A 196 11.54 7.44 -18.64
CA ASP A 196 10.86 7.55 -17.35
C ASP A 196 10.46 6.17 -16.77
N LYS A 197 10.20 5.17 -17.63
CA LYS A 197 9.97 3.78 -17.24
C LYS A 197 10.64 2.77 -18.19
N PRO A 198 11.71 2.10 -17.75
CA PRO A 198 12.37 1.01 -18.46
C PRO A 198 11.48 -0.20 -18.70
N THR A 199 11.88 -1.05 -19.65
CA THR A 199 11.09 -2.21 -20.11
C THR A 199 10.79 -3.21 -19.00
N PHE A 200 11.78 -3.54 -18.17
CA PHE A 200 11.63 -4.51 -17.08
C PHE A 200 11.15 -3.88 -15.78
N SER A 201 11.00 -2.55 -15.76
CA SER A 201 10.61 -1.82 -14.56
C SER A 201 9.09 -1.66 -14.46
N LYS A 202 8.58 -1.86 -13.24
CA LYS A 202 7.23 -1.45 -12.85
C LYS A 202 7.17 -0.09 -12.14
N THR A 203 8.29 0.62 -12.07
CA THR A 203 8.44 1.91 -11.39
C THR A 203 8.74 2.99 -12.41
N TYR A 204 7.97 4.07 -12.39
CA TYR A 204 8.32 5.31 -13.06
C TYR A 204 9.30 6.11 -12.21
N ASN A 205 10.26 6.77 -12.84
CA ASN A 205 11.19 7.70 -12.23
C ASN A 205 11.16 9.01 -13.01
N VAL A 206 10.45 10.01 -12.49
CA VAL A 206 10.20 11.27 -13.20
C VAL A 206 10.77 12.46 -12.45
N LYS A 207 11.21 13.49 -13.17
CA LYS A 207 11.70 14.75 -12.59
C LYS A 207 10.56 15.52 -11.89
N THR A 208 10.87 16.12 -10.74
CA THR A 208 9.95 17.00 -10.01
C THR A 208 10.34 18.48 -10.18
N ASN A 209 9.38 19.37 -9.97
CA ASN A 209 9.57 20.82 -9.84
C ASN A 209 9.82 21.25 -8.39
N GLY A 210 9.73 20.31 -7.44
CA GLY A 210 9.84 20.58 -6.00
C GLY A 210 11.11 19.99 -5.41
N ASN A 211 11.86 20.82 -4.68
CA ASN A 211 13.19 20.48 -4.14
C ASN A 211 13.12 19.93 -2.70
N ASN A 212 11.91 19.86 -2.13
CA ASN A 212 11.70 19.69 -0.69
C ASN A 212 10.66 18.61 -0.35
N LEU A 213 10.39 17.65 -1.25
CA LEU A 213 9.41 16.59 -1.02
C LEU A 213 9.97 15.43 -0.19
N PHE A 214 11.25 15.13 -0.38
CA PHE A 214 11.94 14.01 0.25
C PHE A 214 13.26 14.45 0.88
N THR A 215 13.70 13.76 1.93
CA THR A 215 15.03 13.94 2.52
C THR A 215 16.12 13.59 1.49
N GLY A 216 17.26 14.29 1.57
CA GLY A 216 18.34 14.17 0.59
C GLY A 216 18.09 14.92 -0.72
N ASN A 217 17.08 15.82 -0.73
CA ASN A 217 16.74 16.72 -1.85
C ASN A 217 16.68 15.99 -3.20
N LYS A 218 16.00 14.84 -3.21
CA LYS A 218 15.77 14.07 -4.44
C LYS A 218 14.95 14.93 -5.40
N ASP A 219 15.44 15.09 -6.62
CA ASP A 219 14.82 15.85 -7.70
C ASP A 219 13.89 14.99 -8.58
N ASN A 220 13.57 13.79 -8.12
CA ASN A 220 12.74 12.83 -8.82
C ASN A 220 11.62 12.31 -7.91
N LEU A 221 10.59 11.76 -8.54
CA LEU A 221 9.51 11.02 -7.93
C LEU A 221 9.50 9.61 -8.49
N LEU A 222 9.45 8.63 -7.57
CA LEU A 222 9.17 7.24 -7.92
C LEU A 222 7.69 6.94 -7.67
N PHE A 223 7.01 6.36 -8.66
CA PHE A 223 5.62 5.89 -8.51
C PHE A 223 5.37 4.60 -9.30
N PHE A 224 4.31 3.88 -8.93
CA PHE A 224 4.03 2.54 -9.44
C PHE A 224 3.31 2.60 -10.79
N GLU A 225 3.63 1.70 -11.71
CA GLU A 225 3.04 1.71 -13.05
C GLU A 225 1.52 1.52 -13.05
N ASP A 226 1.00 0.76 -12.08
CA ASP A 226 -0.43 0.49 -11.98
C ASP A 226 -1.21 1.73 -11.54
N ASP A 227 -0.58 2.73 -10.89
CA ASP A 227 -1.20 4.01 -10.59
C ASP A 227 -1.70 4.72 -11.87
N LEU A 228 -1.02 4.48 -13.01
CA LEU A 228 -1.46 4.93 -14.33
C LEU A 228 -2.40 3.94 -15.02
N LYS A 229 -2.11 2.64 -14.97
CA LYS A 229 -2.94 1.63 -15.65
C LYS A 229 -4.39 1.67 -15.15
N PHE A 230 -4.58 1.86 -13.85
CA PHE A 230 -5.91 1.90 -13.25
C PHE A 230 -6.66 3.22 -13.44
N LEU A 231 -6.06 4.26 -14.04
CA LEU A 231 -6.76 5.51 -14.39
C LEU A 231 -7.96 5.28 -15.32
N VAL A 232 -8.01 4.17 -16.06
CA VAL A 232 -9.19 3.81 -16.85
C VAL A 232 -10.41 3.51 -15.97
N HIS A 233 -10.20 2.97 -14.77
CA HIS A 233 -11.26 2.70 -13.81
C HIS A 233 -11.50 3.91 -12.90
N LYS A 234 -10.44 4.48 -12.32
CA LYS A 234 -10.54 5.51 -11.28
C LYS A 234 -10.71 6.95 -11.79
N ASN A 235 -10.74 7.18 -13.10
CA ASN A 235 -11.17 8.47 -13.68
C ASN A 235 -12.56 8.38 -14.35
N ASP A 236 -13.30 7.28 -14.16
CA ASP A 236 -14.65 7.12 -14.68
C ASP A 236 -15.66 7.47 -13.57
N SER A 237 -16.28 8.65 -13.66
CA SER A 237 -17.22 9.14 -12.66
C SER A 237 -18.43 8.22 -12.44
N SER A 238 -18.88 7.50 -13.48
CA SER A 238 -19.99 6.55 -13.39
C SER A 238 -19.60 5.34 -12.54
N ARG A 239 -18.40 4.78 -12.78
CA ARG A 239 -17.89 3.65 -11.98
C ARG A 239 -17.65 4.07 -10.52
N ILE A 240 -17.06 5.23 -10.30
CA ILE A 240 -16.82 5.80 -8.97
C ILE A 240 -18.15 5.99 -8.22
N SER A 241 -19.18 6.51 -8.89
CA SER A 241 -20.52 6.65 -8.30
C SER A 241 -21.12 5.29 -7.92
N LYS A 242 -20.94 4.25 -8.74
CA LYS A 242 -21.39 2.89 -8.40
C LYS A 242 -20.64 2.32 -7.20
N SER A 243 -19.33 2.54 -7.11
CA SER A 243 -18.54 2.17 -5.93
C SER A 243 -19.10 2.83 -4.66
N ASN A 244 -19.46 4.12 -4.73
CA ASN A 244 -20.06 4.85 -3.60
C ASN A 244 -21.42 4.28 -3.17
N VAL A 245 -22.29 3.95 -4.14
CA VAL A 245 -23.59 3.31 -3.85
C VAL A 245 -23.39 1.98 -3.11
N LEU A 246 -22.40 1.17 -3.51
CA LEU A 246 -22.06 -0.05 -2.79
C LEU A 246 -21.58 0.25 -1.36
N MET A 247 -20.75 1.28 -1.15
CA MET A 247 -20.28 1.63 0.19
C MET A 247 -21.44 2.10 1.10
N ASN A 248 -22.39 2.87 0.58
CA ASN A 248 -23.62 3.22 1.30
C ASN A 248 -24.40 1.96 1.70
N ARG A 249 -24.51 0.98 0.79
CA ARG A 249 -25.16 -0.29 1.10
C ARG A 249 -24.45 -1.07 2.20
N ILE A 250 -23.11 -1.13 2.18
CA ILE A 250 -22.32 -1.77 3.24
C ILE A 250 -22.52 -1.03 4.57
N SER A 251 -22.57 0.31 4.56
CA SER A 251 -22.83 1.12 5.75
C SER A 251 -24.15 0.73 6.41
N GLN A 252 -25.24 0.68 5.63
CA GLN A 252 -26.57 0.28 6.12
C GLN A 252 -26.56 -1.12 6.77
N LEU A 253 -25.87 -2.08 6.14
CA LEU A 253 -25.77 -3.45 6.70
C LEU A 253 -24.99 -3.51 8.01
N LEU A 254 -24.02 -2.61 8.21
CA LEU A 254 -23.30 -2.48 9.49
C LEU A 254 -24.14 -1.72 10.54
N GLU A 255 -24.92 -0.72 10.13
CA GLU A 255 -25.82 0.02 11.01
C GLU A 255 -26.90 -0.88 11.61
N GLU A 256 -27.41 -1.86 10.87
CA GLU A 256 -28.31 -2.91 11.39
C GLU A 256 -27.70 -3.69 12.58
N LYS A 257 -26.37 -3.69 12.69
CA LYS A 257 -25.60 -4.30 13.78
C LYS A 257 -25.10 -3.28 14.82
N ASN A 258 -25.55 -2.03 14.74
CA ASN A 258 -25.08 -0.89 15.53
C ASN A 258 -23.58 -0.58 15.36
N ILE A 259 -23.04 -0.81 14.15
CA ILE A 259 -21.64 -0.56 13.80
C ILE A 259 -21.58 0.55 12.77
N LYS A 260 -20.73 1.57 13.00
CA LYS A 260 -20.51 2.64 12.02
C LYS A 260 -19.37 2.29 11.07
N LEU A 261 -19.57 2.51 9.77
CA LEU A 261 -18.53 2.38 8.75
C LEU A 261 -17.73 3.68 8.63
N LEU A 262 -16.39 3.56 8.62
CA LEU A 262 -15.47 4.59 8.17
C LEU A 262 -14.67 4.09 6.97
N LEU A 263 -14.73 4.82 5.87
CA LEU A 263 -14.01 4.47 4.65
C LEU A 263 -12.73 5.30 4.51
N LEU A 264 -11.60 4.60 4.39
CA LEU A 264 -10.28 5.18 4.17
C LEU A 264 -9.75 4.75 2.80
N ILE A 265 -9.79 5.66 1.82
CA ILE A 265 -9.15 5.42 0.53
C ILE A 265 -7.74 5.99 0.59
N SER A 266 -6.71 5.16 0.51
CA SER A 266 -5.32 5.64 0.53
C SER A 266 -4.94 6.18 -0.84
N PRO A 267 -4.59 7.47 -0.98
CA PRO A 267 -4.22 8.03 -2.27
C PRO A 267 -3.02 7.31 -2.87
N ASP A 268 -3.02 7.14 -4.19
CA ASP A 268 -1.83 6.70 -4.87
C ASP A 268 -0.76 7.80 -4.80
N LYS A 269 0.50 7.37 -4.73
CA LYS A 269 1.62 8.30 -4.71
C LYS A 269 1.65 9.15 -5.98
N TYR A 270 1.25 8.58 -7.12
CA TYR A 270 1.06 9.35 -8.35
C TYR A 270 0.05 10.49 -8.18
N ASP A 271 -1.11 10.29 -7.55
CA ASP A 271 -2.12 11.35 -7.37
C ASP A 271 -1.63 12.44 -6.42
N LEU A 272 -1.18 12.05 -5.23
CA LEU A 272 -0.70 12.99 -4.22
C LEU A 272 0.40 13.91 -4.77
N TYR A 273 1.34 13.35 -5.54
CA TYR A 273 2.49 14.09 -6.03
C TYR A 273 2.35 14.61 -7.49
N TYR A 274 1.23 14.34 -8.17
CA TYR A 274 1.00 14.78 -9.56
C TYR A 274 1.28 16.27 -9.80
N PRO A 275 0.87 17.21 -8.90
CA PRO A 275 1.14 18.63 -9.09
C PRO A 275 2.63 18.99 -9.17
N TYR A 276 3.51 18.16 -8.60
CA TYR A 276 4.94 18.41 -8.52
C TYR A 276 5.76 17.80 -9.65
N ILE A 277 5.15 17.06 -10.59
CA ILE A 277 5.86 16.46 -11.73
C ILE A 277 6.19 17.55 -12.78
N LYS A 278 7.46 17.62 -13.21
CA LYS A 278 7.96 18.69 -14.08
C LYS A 278 7.28 18.76 -15.45
N ASN A 279 7.04 17.61 -16.06
CA ASN A 279 6.39 17.47 -17.37
C ASN A 279 5.07 16.69 -17.22
N LYS A 280 4.24 17.08 -16.23
CA LYS A 280 3.03 16.33 -15.86
C LYS A 280 2.02 16.15 -17.00
N ASP A 281 2.03 17.06 -17.98
CA ASP A 281 1.12 17.01 -19.14
C ASP A 281 1.35 15.79 -20.05
N LYS A 282 2.51 15.12 -19.93
CA LYS A 282 2.76 13.83 -20.59
C LYS A 282 1.94 12.68 -20.00
N PHE A 283 1.38 12.88 -18.81
CA PHE A 283 0.64 11.87 -18.07
C PHE A 283 -0.80 12.31 -17.87
N LYS A 284 -1.72 11.33 -17.90
CA LYS A 284 -3.14 11.58 -17.65
C LYS A 284 -3.36 11.99 -16.19
N ALA A 285 -3.99 13.12 -15.96
CA ALA A 285 -4.28 13.61 -14.62
C ALA A 285 -5.16 12.61 -13.83
N PRO A 286 -4.88 12.36 -12.55
CA PRO A 286 -5.75 11.59 -11.68
C PRO A 286 -6.98 12.42 -11.29
N LEU A 287 -8.17 11.83 -11.40
CA LEU A 287 -9.45 12.52 -11.18
C LEU A 287 -10.32 11.85 -10.10
N PHE A 288 -9.81 10.79 -9.46
CA PHE A 288 -10.61 9.98 -8.54
C PHE A 288 -11.22 10.82 -7.43
N PHE A 289 -10.39 11.53 -6.66
CA PHE A 289 -10.86 12.33 -5.53
C PHE A 289 -11.71 13.53 -5.97
N ASN A 290 -11.46 14.11 -7.15
CA ASN A 290 -12.30 15.18 -7.69
C ASN A 290 -13.75 14.73 -7.90
N TYR A 291 -13.95 13.46 -8.27
CA TYR A 291 -15.30 12.91 -8.43
C TYR A 291 -15.86 12.32 -7.14
N TYR A 292 -15.01 11.75 -6.28
CA TYR A 292 -15.46 11.01 -5.11
C TYR A 292 -15.84 11.89 -3.92
N THR A 293 -15.11 12.98 -3.69
CA THR A 293 -15.27 13.83 -2.50
C THR A 293 -16.69 14.39 -2.37
N ASP A 294 -17.29 14.82 -3.49
CA ASP A 294 -18.60 15.50 -3.50
C ASP A 294 -19.81 14.55 -3.51
N LEU A 295 -19.59 13.22 -3.59
CA LEU A 295 -20.69 12.25 -3.54
C LEU A 295 -21.33 12.22 -2.14
N SER A 296 -22.65 12.01 -2.08
CA SER A 296 -23.38 11.78 -0.82
C SER A 296 -23.00 10.43 -0.21
N LYS A 297 -22.70 10.41 1.10
CA LYS A 297 -22.17 9.24 1.81
C LYS A 297 -22.99 8.98 3.06
N ASP A 298 -23.39 7.73 3.26
CA ASP A 298 -24.10 7.25 4.45
C ASP A 298 -23.09 6.63 5.46
N TYR A 299 -21.82 6.93 5.30
CA TYR A 299 -20.70 6.42 6.10
C TYR A 299 -19.73 7.55 6.42
N LEU A 300 -18.90 7.35 7.45
CA LEU A 300 -17.85 8.30 7.80
C LEU A 300 -16.76 8.28 6.73
N TYR A 301 -16.42 9.43 6.17
CA TYR A 301 -15.46 9.55 5.08
C TYR A 301 -14.28 10.41 5.47
N ILE A 302 -13.10 9.96 5.05
CA ILE A 302 -11.84 10.70 5.23
C ILE A 302 -11.38 11.21 3.86
N ASN A 303 -11.25 12.53 3.72
CA ASN A 303 -10.60 13.15 2.57
C ASN A 303 -9.07 13.04 2.68
N SER A 304 -8.58 11.81 2.55
CA SER A 304 -7.17 11.44 2.73
C SER A 304 -6.21 12.20 1.82
N ILE A 305 -6.61 12.52 0.59
CA ILE A 305 -5.78 13.29 -0.34
C ILE A 305 -5.55 14.71 0.18
N GLU A 306 -6.57 15.35 0.77
CA GLU A 306 -6.47 16.71 1.29
C GLU A 306 -5.58 16.76 2.53
N ILE A 307 -5.79 15.81 3.46
CA ILE A 307 -4.98 15.67 4.68
C ILE A 307 -3.50 15.52 4.32
N LEU A 308 -3.18 14.63 3.37
CA LEU A 308 -1.80 14.37 2.98
C LEU A 308 -1.20 15.51 2.13
N ARG A 309 -2.01 16.24 1.36
CA ARG A 309 -1.56 17.48 0.68
C ARG A 309 -1.22 18.57 1.67
N ASN A 310 -2.01 18.74 2.73
CA ASN A 310 -1.72 19.68 3.80
C ASN A 310 -0.44 19.29 4.54
N GLU A 311 -0.25 18.00 4.80
CA GLU A 311 0.97 17.48 5.42
C GLU A 311 2.22 17.76 4.57
N LEU A 312 2.12 17.69 3.24
CA LEU A 312 3.22 17.99 2.32
C LEU A 312 3.67 19.46 2.34
N ASN A 313 2.82 20.38 2.79
CA ASN A 313 3.20 21.80 2.90
C ASN A 313 4.15 22.05 4.08
N VAL A 314 4.13 21.16 5.09
CA VAL A 314 4.87 21.33 6.34
C VAL A 314 6.01 20.31 6.47
N ASN A 315 5.78 19.08 5.99
CA ASN A 315 6.68 17.95 6.23
C ASN A 315 7.19 17.30 4.93
N LYS A 316 8.45 16.87 4.99
CA LYS A 316 9.04 15.96 4.00
C LYS A 316 8.59 14.53 4.24
N ASN A 317 8.74 13.68 3.22
CA ASN A 317 8.58 12.24 3.35
C ASN A 317 7.18 11.81 3.81
N VAL A 318 6.12 12.50 3.39
CA VAL A 318 4.74 12.03 3.66
C VAL A 318 4.55 10.61 3.12
N TYR A 319 5.15 10.30 1.96
CA TYR A 319 5.45 8.95 1.51
C TYR A 319 6.94 8.66 1.61
N TYR A 320 7.29 7.38 1.75
CA TYR A 320 8.65 6.95 1.52
C TYR A 320 9.03 7.20 0.05
N PHE A 321 10.25 7.66 -0.20
CA PHE A 321 10.74 7.97 -1.55
C PHE A 321 10.74 6.74 -2.46
N ASN A 322 11.21 5.61 -1.96
CA ASN A 322 11.38 4.34 -2.68
C ASN A 322 10.24 3.34 -2.44
N SER A 323 9.11 3.76 -1.87
CA SER A 323 7.95 2.88 -1.66
C SER A 323 6.63 3.50 -2.11
N THR A 324 5.66 2.62 -2.41
CA THR A 324 4.27 2.97 -2.72
C THR A 324 3.48 3.44 -1.49
N HIS A 325 3.97 3.15 -0.28
CA HIS A 325 3.25 3.45 0.96
C HIS A 325 3.60 4.82 1.53
N TRP A 326 2.66 5.38 2.30
CA TRP A 326 2.95 6.53 3.14
C TRP A 326 4.00 6.17 4.21
N SER A 327 4.72 7.16 4.70
CA SER A 327 5.65 6.99 5.82
C SER A 327 4.90 7.07 7.18
N PRO A 328 5.60 6.95 8.32
CA PRO A 328 5.01 7.20 9.63
C PRO A 328 4.39 8.59 9.76
N ILE A 329 4.89 9.58 9.00
CA ILE A 329 4.32 10.95 8.97
C ILE A 329 2.92 10.92 8.38
N GLY A 330 2.75 10.37 7.17
CA GLY A 330 1.44 10.25 6.54
C GLY A 330 0.49 9.35 7.33
N ALA A 331 0.98 8.22 7.84
CA ALA A 331 0.21 7.31 8.69
C ALA A 331 -0.32 8.01 9.97
N LYS A 332 0.51 8.84 10.61
CA LYS A 332 0.13 9.60 11.81
C LYS A 332 -0.90 10.67 11.47
N ALA A 333 -0.73 11.42 10.38
CA ALA A 333 -1.69 12.43 9.95
C ALA A 333 -3.08 11.82 9.70
N ILE A 334 -3.15 10.69 8.98
CA ILE A 334 -4.39 9.95 8.76
C ILE A 334 -5.00 9.46 10.08
N SER A 335 -4.19 8.91 10.99
CA SER A 335 -4.68 8.45 12.28
C SER A 335 -5.24 9.56 13.15
N LEU A 336 -4.63 10.75 13.14
CA LEU A 336 -5.14 11.92 13.87
C LEU A 336 -6.52 12.33 13.36
N GLU A 337 -6.73 12.32 12.05
CA GLU A 337 -8.05 12.59 11.48
C GLU A 337 -9.08 11.52 11.86
N ILE A 338 -8.72 10.23 11.76
CA ILE A 338 -9.58 9.14 12.21
C ILE A 338 -10.00 9.38 13.67
N ASN A 339 -9.05 9.68 14.55
CA ASN A 339 -9.35 9.94 15.96
C ASN A 339 -10.35 11.08 16.14
N SER A 340 -10.15 12.20 15.42
CA SER A 340 -11.05 13.35 15.44
C SER A 340 -12.47 12.96 15.05
N ILE A 341 -12.63 12.19 13.97
CA ILE A 341 -13.93 11.76 13.46
C ILE A 341 -14.62 10.77 14.42
N LEU A 342 -13.88 9.85 15.03
CA LEU A 342 -14.46 8.79 15.87
C LEU A 342 -14.78 9.24 17.31
N MET A 343 -14.18 10.35 17.77
CA MET A 343 -14.44 10.93 19.09
C MET A 343 -15.57 11.96 19.09
N ASN A 344 -15.92 12.51 17.93
CA ASN A 344 -17.11 13.34 17.72
C ASN A 344 -18.34 12.48 17.47
#